data_AF-A0A6F9CUW0-F1
#
_entry.id   AF-A0A6F9CUW0-F1
#
_cell.length_a   1.000
_cell.length_b   1.000
_cell.length_c   1.000
_cell.angle_alpha   90.00
_cell.angle_beta   90.00
_cell.angle_gamma   90.00
#
_symmetry.space_group_name_H-M   'P 1'
#
loop_
_entity.id
_entity.type
_entity.pdbx_description
1 polymer ?
#
loop_
_entity_poly.entity_id
_entity_poly.type
_entity_poly.pdbx_seq_one_letter_code
_entity_poly.pdbx_strand_id
1 'polypeptide(L)' 'MADELPNAFRAAGFPLNDQLFQMIIRRYSDENGNMDFDNYIGCLVRLDAMCRAFKTLDKDNNGTIKVNVQEWLQLTMYS' A
#
# COMPACT_ATOMS: atom_id res chain seq x y z
N MET A 1 6.84 -12.64 -16.73
CA MET A 1 6.42 -12.69 -15.31
C MET A 1 6.09 -11.31 -14.73
N ALA A 2 6.54 -10.19 -15.30
CA ALA A 2 6.16 -8.85 -14.84
C ALA A 2 4.69 -8.43 -15.13
N ASP A 3 4.04 -9.05 -16.13
CA ASP A 3 2.65 -8.75 -16.53
C ASP A 3 1.55 -9.39 -15.68
N GLU A 4 1.89 -10.33 -14.78
CA GLU A 4 0.88 -11.04 -13.97
C GLU A 4 0.53 -10.29 -12.69
N LEU A 5 1.49 -9.57 -12.12
CA LEU A 5 1.30 -8.78 -10.92
C LEU A 5 0.22 -7.68 -11.09
N PRO A 6 0.26 -6.81 -12.12
CA PRO A 6 -0.77 -5.79 -12.29
C PRO A 6 -2.19 -6.36 -12.39
N ASN A 7 -2.33 -7.52 -13.06
CA ASN A 7 -3.62 -8.21 -13.16
C ASN A 7 -4.05 -8.85 -11.84
N ALA A 8 -3.12 -9.40 -11.04
CA ALA A 8 -3.41 -9.95 -9.72
C ALA A 8 -3.88 -8.87 -8.73
N PHE A 9 -3.26 -7.68 -8.74
CA PHE A 9 -3.71 -6.55 -7.91
C PHE A 9 -5.10 -6.05 -8.30
N ARG A 10 -5.39 -5.98 -9.60
CA ARG A 10 -6.70 -5.58 -10.10
C ARG A 10 -7.78 -6.60 -9.73
N ALA A 11 -7.45 -7.90 -9.76
CA ALA A 11 -8.31 -8.98 -9.31
C ALA A 11 -8.51 -9.00 -7.78
N ALA A 12 -7.52 -8.58 -7.00
CA ALA A 12 -7.59 -8.44 -5.54
C ALA A 12 -8.47 -7.25 -5.08
N GLY A 13 -9.06 -6.48 -6.00
CA GLY A 13 -10.00 -5.40 -5.67
C GLY A 13 -9.34 -4.12 -5.16
N PHE A 14 -8.02 -4.01 -5.29
CA PHE A 14 -7.30 -2.79 -4.95
C PHE A 14 -7.19 -1.90 -6.21
N PRO A 15 -7.71 -0.65 -6.18
CA PRO A 15 -7.44 0.34 -7.21
C PRO A 15 -6.03 0.91 -7.02
N LEU A 16 -5.02 0.05 -7.06
CA LEU A 16 -3.62 0.46 -7.00
C LEU A 16 -3.26 1.02 -8.36
N ASN A 17 -3.23 2.35 -8.43
CA ASN A 17 -2.69 3.11 -9.55
C ASN A 17 -1.28 2.56 -9.90
N ASP A 18 -0.94 2.39 -11.17
CA ASP A 18 0.34 1.82 -11.63
C ASP A 18 1.56 2.48 -10.97
N GLN A 19 1.46 3.76 -10.59
CA GLN A 19 2.47 4.46 -9.80
C GLN A 19 2.72 3.86 -8.41
N LEU A 20 1.67 3.47 -7.69
CA LEU A 20 1.75 2.84 -6.37
C LEU A 20 2.41 1.47 -6.51
N PHE A 21 2.05 0.72 -7.56
CA PHE A 21 2.65 -0.57 -7.85
C PHE A 21 4.14 -0.46 -8.18
N GLN A 22 4.54 0.50 -9.02
CA GLN A 22 5.95 0.80 -9.30
C GLN A 22 6.73 1.23 -8.05
N MET A 23 6.10 1.97 -7.13
CA MET A 23 6.71 2.36 -5.86
C MET A 23 6.93 1.15 -4.94
N ILE A 24 5.97 0.22 -4.89
CA ILE A 24 6.07 -1.04 -4.14
C ILE A 24 7.19 -1.91 -4.70
N ILE A 25 7.22 -2.12 -6.02
CA ILE A 25 8.31 -2.85 -6.68
C ILE A 25 9.64 -2.22 -6.31
N ARG A 26 9.82 -0.91 -6.51
CA ARG A 26 11.10 -0.24 -6.17
C ARG A 26 11.50 -0.37 -4.70
N ARG A 27 10.54 -0.46 -3.79
CA ARG A 27 10.80 -0.46 -2.33
C ARG A 27 11.09 -1.85 -1.77
N TYR A 28 10.55 -2.90 -2.39
CA TYR A 28 10.53 -4.26 -1.86
C TYR A 28 11.12 -5.32 -2.80
N SER A 29 11.49 -4.96 -4.03
CA SER A 29 12.24 -5.85 -4.94
C SER A 29 13.73 -5.78 -4.66
N ASP A 30 14.44 -6.86 -4.97
CA ASP A 30 15.89 -6.92 -4.92
C ASP A 30 16.55 -6.08 -6.03
N GLU A 31 17.89 -6.04 -6.05
CA GLU A 31 18.67 -5.35 -7.09
C GLU A 31 18.43 -5.91 -8.50
N ASN A 32 17.87 -7.12 -8.60
CA ASN A 32 17.50 -7.78 -9.85
C ASN A 32 16.03 -7.53 -10.25
N GLY A 33 15.26 -6.77 -9.45
CA GLY A 33 13.85 -6.49 -9.69
C GLY A 33 12.93 -7.68 -9.38
N ASN A 34 13.42 -8.71 -8.69
CA ASN A 34 12.62 -9.83 -8.23
C ASN A 34 12.04 -9.52 -6.85
N MET A 35 10.74 -9.76 -6.71
CA MET A 35 10.02 -9.63 -5.45
C MET A 35 9.61 -11.03 -4.99
N ASP A 36 10.16 -11.49 -3.88
CA ASP A 36 9.73 -12.76 -3.28
C ASP A 36 8.28 -12.69 -2.80
N PHE A 37 7.60 -13.84 -2.81
CA PHE A 37 6.20 -13.91 -2.41
C PHE A 37 5.96 -13.42 -0.98
N ASP A 38 6.89 -13.68 -0.07
CA ASP A 38 6.81 -13.18 1.31
C ASP A 38 6.88 -11.65 1.38
N ASN A 39 7.73 -11.02 0.55
CA ASN A 39 7.80 -9.56 0.43
C ASN A 39 6.51 -8.99 -0.18
N TYR A 40 5.93 -9.69 -1.15
CA TYR A 40 4.66 -9.32 -1.78
C TYR A 40 3.51 -9.35 -0.76
N ILE A 41 3.36 -10.45 -0.02
CA ILE A 41 2.34 -10.60 1.01
C ILE A 41 2.56 -9.59 2.14
N GLY A 42 3.80 -9.41 2.59
CA GLY A 42 4.14 -8.41 3.61
C GLY A 42 3.77 -6.98 3.18
N CYS A 43 4.03 -6.63 1.91
CA CYS A 43 3.62 -5.34 1.38
C CYS A 43 2.09 -5.20 1.30
N LEU A 44 1.38 -6.23 0.84
CA LEU A 44 -0.08 -6.22 0.79
C LEU A 44 -0.71 -6.06 2.16
N VAL A 45 -0.22 -6.78 3.16
CA VAL A 45 -0.71 -6.69 4.55
C VAL A 45 -0.49 -5.27 5.10
N ARG A 46 0.69 -4.68 4.87
CA ARG A 46 0.96 -3.30 5.29
C ARG A 46 0.07 -2.30 4.57
N LEU A 47 -0.10 -2.45 3.25
CA LEU A 47 -0.97 -1.58 2.45
C LEU A 47 -2.42 -1.66 2.93
N ASP A 48 -2.93 -2.86 3.17
CA ASP A 48 -4.27 -3.09 3.69
C ASP A 48 -4.45 -2.46 5.08
N ALA A 49 -3.48 -2.58 5.98
CA ALA A 49 -3.50 -1.91 7.28
C ALA A 49 -3.55 -0.38 7.14
N MET A 50 -2.74 0.20 6.23
CA MET A 50 -2.76 1.64 5.94
C MET A 50 -4.09 2.09 5.34
N CYS A 51 -4.67 1.31 4.41
CA CYS A 51 -5.98 1.59 3.84
C CYS A 51 -7.11 1.54 4.88
N ARG A 52 -7.08 0.58 5.82
CA ARG A 52 -8.05 0.50 6.92
C ARG A 52 -7.91 1.66 7.90
N ALA A 53 -6.68 2.03 8.26
CA ALA A 53 -6.41 3.19 9.09
C ALA A 53 -6.93 4.47 8.41
N PHE A 54 -6.65 4.64 7.11
CA PHE A 54 -7.17 5.75 6.32
C PHE A 54 -8.70 5.78 6.32
N LYS A 55 -9.37 4.67 6.00
CA LYS A 55 -10.85 4.59 6.02
C LYS A 55 -11.46 4.87 7.41
N THR A 56 -10.76 4.51 8.47
CA THR A 56 -11.22 4.78 9.85
C THR A 56 -11.14 6.28 10.18
N LEU A 57 -10.15 6.98 9.60
CA LEU A 57 -9.95 8.41 9.76
C LEU A 57 -10.81 9.23 8.79
N ASP A 58 -11.07 8.72 7.58
CA ASP A 58 -11.92 9.32 6.54
C ASP A 58 -13.40 9.09 6.85
N LYS A 59 -13.89 9.73 7.92
CA LYS A 59 -15.31 9.65 8.34
C LYS A 59 -16.27 10.20 7.29
N ASP A 60 -15.80 11.16 6.49
CA ASP A 60 -16.60 11.86 5.48
C ASP A 60 -16.59 11.15 4.12
N ASN A 61 -15.81 10.07 3.96
CA ASN A 61 -15.62 9.31 2.71
C ASN A 61 -15.30 10.22 1.51
N ASN A 62 -14.58 11.32 1.76
CA ASN A 62 -14.24 12.31 0.73
C ASN A 62 -12.84 12.07 0.15
N GLY A 63 -12.13 11.03 0.62
CA GLY A 63 -10.78 10.70 0.20
C GLY A 63 -9.70 11.61 0.78
N THR A 64 -10.01 12.41 1.81
CA THR A 64 -9.09 13.33 2.47
C THR A 64 -9.22 13.22 3.99
N ILE A 65 -8.11 12.98 4.68
CA ILE A 65 -8.06 12.97 6.15
C ILE A 65 -7.42 14.26 6.67
N LYS A 66 -7.98 14.84 7.73
CA LYS A 66 -7.32 15.88 8.52
C LYS A 66 -6.74 15.24 9.77
N VAL A 67 -5.42 15.31 9.90
CA VAL A 67 -4.69 14.80 11.06
C VAL A 67 -3.79 15.89 11.62
N ASN A 68 -3.64 15.92 12.94
CA ASN A 68 -2.67 16.79 13.60
C ASN A 68 -1.27 16.13 13.62
N VAL A 69 -0.23 16.88 14.01
CA VAL A 69 1.17 16.38 14.00
C VAL A 69 1.34 15.12 14.87
N GLN A 70 0.65 15.04 16.01
CA GLN A 70 0.73 13.88 16.89
C GLN A 70 0.07 12.64 16.27
N GLU A 71 -1.12 12.79 15.67
CA GLU A 71 -1.82 11.73 14.94
C GLU A 71 -1.01 11.26 13.72
N TRP A 72 -0.41 12.19 12.98
CA TRP A 72 0.47 11.89 11.86
C TRP A 72 1.69 11.08 12.28
N LEU A 73 2.35 11.48 13.38
CA LEU A 73 3.48 10.74 13.93
C LEU A 73 3.06 9.35 14.40
N GLN A 74 1.90 9.21 15.04
CA GLN A 74 1.36 7.91 15.44
C GLN A 74 1.10 7.01 14.22
N LEU A 75 0.51 7.55 13.15
CA LEU A 75 0.25 6.79 11.92
C LEU A 75 1.51 6.32 11.22
N THR A 76 2.54 7.18 11.17
CA THR A 76 3.78 6.91 10.41
C THR A 76 4.83 6.12 11.21
N MET A 77 4.84 6.22 12.54
CA MET A 77 5.85 5.56 13.40
C MET A 77 5.42 4.20 13.95
N TYR A 78 4.11 3.92 14.04
CA TYR A 78 3.59 2.63 14.53
C TYR A 78 3.25 1.62 13.41
N SER A 79 3.67 1.86 12.15
CA SER A 79 3.37 1.01 10.98
C SER A 79 4.57 0.31 10.33
#